data_AF-A0A085W5T2-F1
#
_entry.id   AF-A0A085W5T2-F1
#
_cell.length_a   1.000
_cell.length_b   1.000
_cell.length_c   1.000
_cell.angle_alpha   90.00
_cell.angle_beta   90.00
_cell.angle_gamma   90.00
#
_symmetry.space_group_name_H-M   'P 1'
#
loop_
_entity.id
_entity.type
_entity.pdbx_description
1 polymer ?
#
loop_
_entity_poly.entity_id
_entity_poly.type
_entity_poly.pdbx_seq_one_letter_code
_entity_poly.pdbx_strand_id
1 'polypeptide(L)'
;MTASLARTGSERASVPAAPALLERLERLIDTELGPLRAGVEPLLVDLRQGLAALFPGPGGQQLSPQQQQEQRTRLDQVLDTLEDILEALQRTARAQRRTGPTVGRRES
;
A
#
# COMPACT_ATOMS: atom_id res chain seq x y z
N MET A 1 -41.91 29.09 -11.62
CA MET A 1 -40.82 28.95 -10.64
C MET A 1 -41.22 27.92 -9.59
N THR A 2 -40.83 26.67 -9.74
CA THR A 2 -40.86 25.64 -8.68
C THR A 2 -39.85 24.56 -9.08
N ALA A 3 -38.61 24.72 -8.63
CA ALA A 3 -37.59 23.69 -8.74
C ALA A 3 -37.77 22.73 -7.56
N SER A 4 -38.14 21.48 -7.84
CA SER A 4 -38.10 20.42 -6.83
C SER A 4 -37.85 19.07 -7.50
N LEU A 5 -36.92 18.34 -6.88
CA LEU A 5 -36.76 16.88 -6.93
C LEU A 5 -36.10 16.26 -8.17
N ALA A 6 -34.78 16.06 -8.07
CA ALA A 6 -34.18 14.76 -8.36
C ALA A 6 -32.85 14.62 -7.58
N ARG A 7 -32.98 14.40 -6.27
CA ARG A 7 -31.93 13.78 -5.45
C ARG A 7 -32.14 12.28 -5.59
N THR A 8 -31.21 11.58 -6.24
CA THR A 8 -30.72 10.20 -5.98
C THR A 8 -30.27 9.53 -7.27
N GLY A 9 -29.16 8.79 -7.19
CA GLY A 9 -28.92 7.66 -8.09
C GLY A 9 -27.63 7.69 -8.92
N SER A 10 -26.47 7.93 -8.31
CA SER A 10 -25.21 7.26 -8.68
C SER A 10 -24.09 7.69 -7.74
N GLU A 11 -24.22 7.35 -6.46
CA GLU A 11 -23.03 7.07 -5.66
C GLU A 11 -22.50 5.72 -6.15
N ARG A 12 -21.90 5.71 -7.35
CA ARG A 12 -20.93 4.66 -7.67
C ARG A 12 -19.93 4.80 -6.54
N ALA A 13 -19.85 3.81 -5.64
CA ALA A 13 -18.84 3.76 -4.60
C ALA A 13 -17.54 4.27 -5.23
N SER A 14 -17.16 5.50 -4.88
CA SER A 14 -16.06 6.17 -5.55
C SER A 14 -14.88 5.28 -5.26
N VAL A 15 -14.44 4.51 -6.26
CA VAL A 15 -13.27 3.65 -6.12
C VAL A 15 -12.20 4.56 -5.54
N PRO A 16 -11.69 4.27 -4.33
CA PRO A 16 -10.78 5.17 -3.68
C PRO A 16 -9.66 5.45 -4.67
N ALA A 17 -9.42 6.73 -4.94
CA ALA A 17 -8.37 7.12 -5.87
C ALA A 17 -7.08 6.44 -5.42
N ALA A 18 -6.27 5.94 -6.36
CA ALA A 18 -5.04 5.21 -6.05
C ALA A 18 -4.16 5.88 -4.96
N PRO A 19 -4.05 7.23 -4.90
CA PRO A 19 -3.37 7.90 -3.79
C PRO A 19 -3.96 7.62 -2.40
N ALA A 20 -5.29 7.57 -2.25
CA ALA A 20 -5.95 7.29 -0.99
C ALA A 20 -5.76 5.82 -0.53
N LEU A 21 -5.63 4.89 -1.49
CA LEU A 21 -5.27 3.50 -1.19
C LEU A 21 -3.83 3.40 -0.68
N LEU A 22 -2.89 4.14 -1.28
CA LEU A 22 -1.50 4.18 -0.82
C LEU A 22 -1.40 4.76 0.59
N GLU A 23 -2.07 5.87 0.90
CA GLU A 23 -2.10 6.42 2.26
C GLU A 23 -2.68 5.44 3.29
N ARG A 24 -3.62 4.59 2.88
CA ARG A 24 -4.15 3.54 3.76
C ARG A 24 -3.13 2.42 3.96
N LEU A 25 -2.43 2.01 2.91
CA LEU A 25 -1.37 1.00 2.97
C LEU A 25 -0.22 1.46 3.87
N GLU A 26 0.26 2.70 3.70
CA GLU A 26 1.32 3.27 4.52
C GLU A 26 0.95 3.26 6.01
N ARG A 27 -0.29 3.66 6.36
CA ARG A 27 -0.78 3.60 7.74
C ARG A 27 -0.84 2.18 8.31
N LEU A 28 -1.24 1.20 7.50
CA LEU A 28 -1.26 -0.21 7.91
C LEU A 28 0.16 -0.72 8.14
N ILE A 29 1.09 -0.38 7.26
CA ILE A 29 2.50 -0.74 7.40
C ILE A 29 3.09 -0.11 8.67
N ASP A 30 2.82 1.17 8.94
CA ASP A 30 3.26 1.84 10.17
C ASP A 30 2.72 1.14 11.42
N THR A 31 1.45 0.75 11.39
CA THR A 31 0.77 0.09 12.53
C THR A 31 1.30 -1.32 12.77
N GLU A 32 1.50 -2.10 11.70
CA GLU A 32 1.84 -3.53 11.79
C GLU A 32 3.35 -3.79 11.90
N LEU A 33 4.18 -2.99 11.22
CA LEU A 33 5.63 -3.20 11.18
C LEU A 33 6.39 -2.37 12.22
N GLY A 34 5.85 -1.21 12.63
CA GLY A 34 6.52 -0.32 13.59
C GLY A 34 8.00 -0.06 13.22
N PRO A 35 8.99 -0.46 14.03
CA PRO A 35 10.41 -0.27 13.73
C PRO A 35 10.88 -0.94 12.42
N LEU A 36 10.20 -1.99 11.95
CA LEU A 36 10.55 -2.72 10.73
C LEU A 36 10.15 -1.96 9.44
N ARG A 37 9.39 -0.86 9.57
CA ARG A 37 9.03 0.06 8.47
C ARG A 37 10.24 0.51 7.66
N ALA A 38 11.39 0.71 8.30
CA ALA A 38 12.61 1.16 7.63
C ALA A 38 13.04 0.23 6.48
N GLY A 39 12.70 -1.06 6.54
CA GLY A 39 13.01 -2.03 5.48
C GLY A 39 12.12 -1.91 4.24
N VAL A 40 10.96 -1.27 4.34
CA VAL A 40 10.00 -1.08 3.22
C VAL A 40 9.88 0.37 2.75
N GLU A 41 10.46 1.32 3.48
CA GLU A 41 10.40 2.76 3.15
C GLU A 41 10.82 3.09 1.70
N PRO A 42 11.90 2.51 1.14
CA PRO A 42 12.28 2.79 -0.25
C PRO A 42 11.19 2.42 -1.25
N LEU A 43 10.49 1.29 -1.02
CA LEU A 43 9.40 0.84 -1.89
C LEU A 43 8.18 1.77 -1.78
N LEU A 44 7.89 2.27 -0.57
CA LEU A 44 6.81 3.24 -0.37
C LEU A 44 7.09 4.58 -1.06
N VAL A 45 8.35 5.02 -1.06
CA VAL A 45 8.76 6.21 -1.81
C VAL A 45 8.55 6.01 -3.31
N ASP A 46 8.96 4.86 -3.85
CA ASP A 46 8.79 4.52 -5.26
C ASP A 46 7.29 4.46 -5.66
N LEU A 47 6.44 3.88 -4.81
CA LEU A 47 4.99 3.87 -5.02
C LEU A 47 4.40 5.28 -5.04
N ARG A 48 4.79 6.15 -4.09
CA ARG A 48 4.33 7.55 -4.04
C ARG A 48 4.71 8.30 -5.30
N GLN A 49 5.97 8.20 -5.72
CA GLN A 49 6.47 8.88 -6.91
C GLN A 49 5.77 8.37 -8.18
N GLY A 50 5.60 7.06 -8.30
CA GLY A 50 4.97 6.48 -9.47
C GLY A 50 3.49 6.81 -9.59
N LEU A 51 2.75 6.83 -8.47
CA LEU A 51 1.36 7.28 -8.47
C LEU A 51 1.24 8.77 -8.78
N ALA A 52 2.13 9.62 -8.25
CA ALA A 52 2.14 11.05 -8.58
C ALA A 52 2.39 11.30 -10.08
N ALA A 53 3.18 10.43 -10.73
CA ALA A 53 3.43 10.51 -12.16
C ALA A 53 2.21 10.05 -13.01
N LEU A 54 1.44 9.06 -12.52
CA LEU A 54 0.22 8.59 -13.19
C LEU A 54 -1.00 9.48 -12.93
N PHE A 55 -1.07 10.11 -11.76
CA PHE A 55 -2.16 10.96 -11.32
C PHE A 55 -1.62 12.33 -10.92
N PRO A 56 -1.11 13.11 -11.90
CA PRO A 56 -0.58 14.44 -11.62
C PRO A 56 -1.68 15.36 -11.04
N GLY A 57 -1.27 16.24 -10.14
CA GLY A 57 -2.16 17.27 -9.59
C GLY A 57 -2.63 18.30 -10.65
N PRO A 58 -3.47 19.27 -10.24
CA PRO A 58 -3.96 20.31 -11.14
C PRO A 58 -2.78 21.07 -11.77
N GLY A 59 -2.72 21.09 -13.12
CA GLY A 59 -1.63 21.73 -13.85
C GLY A 59 -0.35 20.88 -14.01
N GLY A 60 -0.34 19.64 -13.53
CA GLY A 60 0.76 18.71 -13.75
C GLY A 60 0.75 18.13 -15.16
N GLN A 61 1.94 17.84 -15.68
CA GLN A 61 2.11 17.25 -17.01
C GLN A 61 1.68 15.78 -16.99
N GLN A 62 0.71 15.44 -17.83
CA GLN A 62 0.30 14.05 -18.01
C GLN A 62 1.34 13.30 -18.85
N LEU A 63 1.72 12.10 -18.40
CA LEU A 63 2.59 11.20 -19.14
C LEU A 63 1.95 10.76 -20.45
N SER A 64 2.76 10.47 -21.46
CA SER A 64 2.28 9.81 -22.69
C SER A 64 1.71 8.43 -22.39
N PRO A 65 0.82 7.87 -23.24
CA PRO A 65 0.24 6.55 -23.00
C PRO A 65 1.28 5.44 -22.80
N GLN A 66 2.38 5.48 -23.56
CA GLN A 66 3.48 4.52 -23.40
C GLN A 66 4.16 4.66 -22.03
N GLN A 67 4.50 5.89 -21.64
CA GLN A 67 5.11 6.15 -20.33
C GLN A 67 4.18 5.81 -19.18
N GLN A 68 2.87 5.98 -19.34
CA GLN A 68 1.89 5.52 -18.36
C GLN A 68 1.91 4.00 -18.22
N GLN A 69 2.02 3.25 -19.33
CA GLN A 69 2.09 1.79 -19.28
C GLN A 69 3.39 1.28 -18.65
N GLU A 70 4.52 1.91 -18.98
CA GLU A 70 5.82 1.64 -18.36
C GLU A 70 5.76 1.91 -16.85
N GLN A 71 5.15 3.04 -16.46
CA GLN A 71 5.01 3.41 -15.06
C GLN A 71 4.08 2.46 -14.29
N ARG A 72 3.00 1.98 -14.90
CA ARG A 72 2.10 0.96 -14.30
C ARG A 72 2.84 -0.36 -14.09
N THR A 73 3.54 -0.83 -15.11
CA THR A 73 4.37 -2.05 -15.03
C THR A 73 5.40 -1.96 -13.91
N ARG A 74 6.05 -0.79 -13.75
CA ARG A 74 7.00 -0.56 -12.67
C ARG A 74 6.32 -0.59 -11.30
N LEU A 75 5.13 0.02 -11.17
CA LEU A 75 4.39 -0.01 -9.91
C LEU A 75 3.95 -1.44 -9.53
N ASP A 76 3.52 -2.25 -10.51
CA ASP A 76 3.19 -3.65 -10.28
C ASP A 76 4.39 -4.43 -9.70
N GLN A 77 5.58 -4.27 -10.29
CA GLN A 77 6.81 -4.91 -9.78
C GLN A 77 7.19 -4.46 -8.36
N VAL A 78 6.95 -3.18 -8.03
CA VAL A 78 7.21 -2.65 -6.68
C VAL A 78 6.22 -3.25 -5.68
N LEU A 79 4.96 -3.44 -6.07
CA LEU A 79 3.96 -4.10 -5.24
C LEU A 79 4.28 -5.59 -5.01
N ASP A 80 4.70 -6.31 -6.05
CA ASP A 80 5.15 -7.71 -5.94
C ASP A 80 6.31 -7.82 -4.94
N THR A 81 7.30 -6.94 -5.07
CA THR A 81 8.46 -6.90 -4.15
C THR A 81 8.04 -6.57 -2.72
N LEU A 82 7.08 -5.66 -2.55
CA LEU A 82 6.56 -5.30 -1.24
C LEU A 82 5.84 -6.49 -0.59
N GLU A 83 5.04 -7.24 -1.35
CA GLU A 83 4.37 -8.46 -0.88
C GLU A 83 5.40 -9.50 -0.39
N ASP A 84 6.42 -9.78 -1.19
CA ASP A 84 7.49 -10.72 -0.83
C ASP A 84 8.20 -10.35 0.49
N ILE A 85 8.50 -9.07 0.68
CA ILE A 85 9.13 -8.59 1.91
C ILE A 85 8.18 -8.71 3.11
N LEU A 86 6.92 -8.31 2.95
CA LEU A 86 5.91 -8.45 4.00
C LEU A 86 5.72 -9.92 4.40
N GLU A 87 5.70 -10.83 3.44
CA GLU A 87 5.67 -12.27 3.71
C GLU A 87 6.90 -12.74 4.48
N ALA A 88 8.10 -12.34 4.06
CA ALA A 88 9.35 -12.69 4.74
C ALA A 88 9.39 -12.20 6.19
N LEU A 89 8.91 -10.97 6.43
CA LEU A 89 8.78 -10.40 7.77
C LEU A 89 7.77 -11.18 8.62
N GLN A 90 6.62 -11.55 8.05
CA GLN A 90 5.61 -12.35 8.75
C GLN A 90 6.12 -13.75 9.10
N ARG A 91 6.84 -14.41 8.18
CA ARG A 91 7.49 -15.71 8.42
C ARG A 91 8.51 -15.61 9.56
N THR A 92 9.32 -14.54 9.55
CA THR A 92 10.33 -14.27 10.60
C THR A 92 9.67 -14.05 11.97
N ALA A 93 8.60 -13.25 12.02
CA ALA A 93 7.84 -13.02 13.26
C ALA A 93 7.23 -14.32 13.82
N ARG A 94 6.68 -15.19 12.95
CA ARG A 94 6.17 -16.51 13.35
C ARG A 94 7.28 -17.44 13.85
N ALA A 95 8.45 -17.43 13.21
CA ALA A 95 9.61 -18.23 13.63
C ALA A 95 10.08 -17.82 15.04
N GLN A 96 10.20 -16.52 15.31
CA GLN A 96 10.56 -15.99 16.64
C GLN A 96 9.56 -16.39 17.74
N ARG A 97 8.26 -16.45 17.42
CA ARG A 97 7.24 -16.93 18.37
C ARG A 97 7.35 -18.41 18.68
N ARG A 98 7.86 -19.23 17.74
CA ARG A 98 8.07 -20.68 17.94
C ARG A 98 9.33 -21.00 18.72
N THR A 99 10.29 -20.07 18.78
CA THR A 99 11.54 -20.20 19.55
C THR A 99 11.51 -19.47 20.90
N GLY A 100 10.39 -18.83 21.29
CA GLY A 100 10.14 -18.32 22.65
C GLY A 100 10.06 -19.46 23.68
N PRO A 101 10.43 -19.20 24.95
CA PRO A 101 11.28 -20.07 25.75
C PRO A 101 10.68 -21.45 26.00
N THR A 102 11.51 -22.49 25.89
CA THR A 102 11.28 -23.79 26.52
C THR A 102 11.26 -23.62 28.05
N VAL A 103 10.19 -23.04 28.59
CA VAL A 103 9.85 -23.16 30.01
C VAL A 103 9.13 -24.49 30.15
N GLY A 104 9.87 -25.50 30.61
CA GLY A 104 9.29 -26.75 31.07
C GLY A 104 10.00 -28.00 30.58
N ARG A 105 11.07 -28.39 31.27
CA ARG A 105 11.17 -29.78 31.70
C ARG A 105 11.55 -29.79 33.17
N ARG A 106 10.55 -30.08 34.00
CA ARG A 106 10.73 -30.51 35.39
C ARG A 106 11.55 -31.80 35.35
N GLU A 107 12.64 -31.85 36.09
CA GLU A 107 13.27 -33.10 36.48
C GLU A 107 13.52 -32.95 37.99
N SER A 108 12.77 -33.74 38.75
CA SER A 108 12.82 -33.85 40.21
C SER A 108 14.01 -34.69 40.65
#